data_AF-R1FLZ3-F1
#
_entry.id   AF-R1FLZ3-F1
#
_cell.length_a   1.000
_cell.length_b   1.000
_cell.length_c   1.000
_cell.angle_alpha   90.00
_cell.angle_beta   90.00
_cell.angle_gamma   90.00
#
_symmetry.space_group_name_H-M   'P 1'
#
loop_
_entity.id
_entity.type
_entity.pdbx_description
1 polymer ?
#
loop_
_entity_poly.entity_id
_entity_poly.type
_entity_poly.pdbx_seq_one_letter_code
_entity_poly.pdbx_strand_id
1 'polypeptide(L)'
;MLLEVGPRLTFATAWSSNAVAICQSAGLRSVARVEMSRRYLISTAEPLTPALRAAVSAALHDRMTEQDSLDGSTPYSLPLEMVLGKLPPKTFVSDRKPYPSKPLSLPDGLTVADALGRPIAR
;
A
#
# COMPACT_ATOMS: atom_id res chain seq x y z
N MET A 1 1.51 -18.44 -5.64
CA MET A 1 1.18 -17.68 -4.41
C MET A 1 1.02 -16.22 -4.78
N LEU A 2 -0.05 -15.56 -4.33
CA LEU A 2 -0.19 -14.10 -4.42
C LEU A 2 0.27 -13.49 -3.10
N LEU A 3 1.16 -12.50 -3.17
CA LEU A 3 1.63 -11.72 -2.03
C LEU A 3 1.42 -10.24 -2.35
N GLU A 4 0.80 -9.49 -1.45
CA GLU A 4 0.65 -8.03 -1.59
C GLU A 4 1.38 -7.34 -0.46
N VAL A 5 2.43 -6.60 -0.76
CA VAL A 5 3.24 -5.90 0.22
C VAL A 5 2.89 -4.42 0.20
N GLY A 6 2.48 -3.87 1.33
CA GLY A 6 2.20 -2.44 1.47
C GLY A 6 2.80 -1.86 2.76
N PRO A 7 2.79 -0.53 2.91
CA PRO A 7 3.30 0.10 4.11
C PRO A 7 2.46 -0.26 5.33
N ARG A 8 3.11 -0.32 6.50
CA ARG A 8 2.42 -0.38 7.78
C ARG A 8 1.57 0.86 7.94
N LEU A 9 0.28 0.68 8.18
CA LEU A 9 -0.68 1.79 8.20
C LEU A 9 -0.55 2.72 9.42
N THR A 10 0.36 2.40 10.35
CA THR A 10 0.67 3.17 11.57
C THR A 10 1.23 4.58 11.29
N PHE A 11 1.83 4.81 10.12
CA PHE A 11 2.33 6.12 9.69
C PHE A 11 2.07 6.33 8.19
N ALA A 12 1.92 7.57 7.75
CA ALA A 12 1.76 7.90 6.33
C ALA A 12 3.13 7.91 5.64
N THR A 13 3.22 7.33 4.45
CA THR A 13 4.45 7.34 3.65
C THR A 13 4.67 8.71 3.00
N ALA A 14 5.91 9.05 2.65
CA ALA A 14 6.19 10.26 1.85
C ALA A 14 5.44 10.25 0.51
N TRP A 15 5.27 9.06 -0.07
CA TRP A 15 4.45 8.86 -1.26
C TRP A 15 2.98 9.22 -1.02
N SER A 16 2.42 8.84 0.14
CA SER A 16 1.05 9.20 0.51
C SER A 16 0.85 10.72 0.56
N SER A 17 1.81 11.46 1.13
CA SER A 17 1.71 12.93 1.20
C SER A 17 1.62 13.55 -0.19
N ASN A 18 2.49 13.10 -1.11
CA ASN A 18 2.51 13.57 -2.49
C ASN A 18 1.23 13.18 -3.25
N ALA A 19 0.77 11.94 -3.09
CA ALA A 19 -0.45 11.45 -3.73
C ALA A 19 -1.69 12.23 -3.26
N VAL A 20 -1.81 12.51 -1.95
CA VAL A 20 -2.89 13.33 -1.41
C VAL A 20 -2.83 14.76 -1.95
N ALA A 21 -1.65 15.37 -2.06
CA ALA A 21 -1.49 16.71 -2.63
C ALA A 21 -1.95 16.78 -4.10
N ILE A 22 -1.67 15.74 -4.89
CA ILE A 22 -2.17 15.60 -6.27
C ILE A 22 -3.70 15.50 -6.27
N CYS A 23 -4.29 14.63 -5.44
CA CYS A 23 -5.75 14.49 -5.33
C CYS A 23 -6.42 15.82 -4.98
N GLN A 24 -5.88 16.55 -4.00
CA GLN A 24 -6.39 17.86 -3.59
C GLN A 24 -6.33 18.88 -4.74
N SER A 25 -5.21 18.91 -5.48
CA SER A 25 -5.00 19.79 -6.64
C SER A 25 -5.93 19.46 -7.81
N ALA A 26 -6.30 18.19 -7.96
CA ALA A 26 -7.29 17.70 -8.94
C ALA A 26 -8.76 17.89 -8.48
N GLY A 27 -9.00 18.49 -7.31
CA GLY A 27 -10.35 18.73 -6.78
C GLY A 27 -10.94 17.58 -5.95
N LEU A 28 -10.22 16.48 -5.77
CA LEU A 28 -10.62 15.32 -4.97
C LEU A 28 -10.33 15.56 -3.48
N ARG A 29 -10.99 16.58 -2.91
CA ARG A 29 -10.71 17.08 -1.54
C ARG A 29 -11.09 16.10 -0.42
N SER A 30 -11.91 15.09 -0.70
CA SER A 30 -12.29 14.06 0.29
C SER A 30 -11.22 12.99 0.51
N VAL A 31 -10.17 12.95 -0.32
CA VAL A 31 -9.08 11.98 -0.19
C VAL A 31 -8.16 12.39 0.96
N ALA A 32 -8.27 11.70 2.09
CA ALA A 32 -7.46 11.97 3.28
C ALA A 32 -6.11 11.22 3.28
N ARG A 33 -6.03 10.09 2.58
CA ARG A 33 -4.83 9.24 2.54
C ARG A 33 -4.84 8.34 1.32
N VAL A 34 -3.68 8.13 0.71
CA VAL A 34 -3.47 7.18 -0.40
C VAL A 34 -2.18 6.43 -0.13
N GLU A 35 -2.20 5.11 -0.15
CA GLU A 35 -0.99 4.30 0.00
C GLU A 35 -0.75 3.46 -1.25
N MET A 36 0.49 3.04 -1.45
CA MET A 36 0.89 2.20 -2.57
C MET A 36 1.31 0.81 -2.07
N SER A 37 0.79 -0.24 -2.70
CA SER A 37 1.18 -1.63 -2.45
C SER A 37 1.76 -2.28 -3.70
N ARG A 38 2.62 -3.28 -3.52
CA ARG A 38 3.24 -4.09 -4.58
C ARG A 38 2.65 -5.50 -4.55
N ARG A 39 2.21 -6.01 -5.70
CA ARG A 39 1.65 -7.36 -5.83
C ARG A 39 2.61 -8.29 -6.56
N TYR A 40 2.97 -9.39 -5.93
CA TYR A 40 3.80 -10.45 -6.49
C TYR A 40 2.96 -11.68 -6.78
N LEU A 41 2.96 -12.13 -8.03
CA LEU A 41 2.46 -13.45 -8.40
C LEU A 41 3.65 -14.39 -8.54
N ILE A 42 3.86 -15.22 -7.51
CA ILE A 42 4.95 -16.19 -7.48
C ILE A 42 4.42 -17.52 -8.02
N SER A 43 4.97 -17.96 -9.14
CA SER A 43 4.69 -19.27 -9.73
C SER A 43 5.89 -20.19 -9.52
N THR A 44 5.64 -21.43 -9.11
CA THR A 44 6.65 -22.46 -8.92
C THR A 44 6.16 -23.77 -9.53
N ALA A 45 7.08 -24.59 -10.05
CA ALA A 45 6.75 -25.88 -10.64
C ALA A 45 6.12 -26.84 -9.61
N GLU A 46 6.57 -26.75 -8.37
CA GLU A 46 6.02 -27.50 -7.23
C GLU A 46 5.30 -26.58 -6.25
N PRO A 47 4.29 -27.07 -5.50
CA PRO A 47 3.64 -26.28 -4.47
C PRO A 47 4.63 -25.78 -3.41
N LEU A 48 4.61 -24.46 -3.15
CA LEU A 48 5.42 -23.87 -2.09
C LEU A 48 5.02 -24.44 -0.72
N THR A 49 5.99 -25.04 -0.03
CA THR A 49 5.83 -25.47 1.37
C THR A 49 5.61 -24.26 2.29
N PRO A 50 4.95 -24.42 3.45
CA PRO A 50 4.71 -23.31 4.38
C PRO A 50 6.00 -22.56 4.80
N ALA A 51 7.09 -23.31 5.03
CA ALA A 51 8.39 -22.72 5.36
C ALA A 51 8.95 -21.85 4.22
N LEU A 52 8.84 -22.32 2.97
CA LEU A 52 9.31 -21.56 1.82
C LEU A 52 8.45 -20.32 1.56
N ARG A 53 7.13 -20.39 1.80
CA ARG A 53 6.24 -19.22 1.72
C ARG A 53 6.65 -18.14 2.71
N ALA A 54 6.95 -18.52 3.96
CA ALA A 54 7.41 -17.60 4.98
C ALA A 54 8.77 -16.96 4.61
N ALA A 55 9.71 -17.75 4.08
CA ALA A 55 11.01 -17.26 3.62
C ALA A 55 10.88 -16.27 2.44
N VAL A 56 10.03 -16.60 1.45
CA VAL A 56 9.77 -15.73 0.30
C VAL A 56 9.09 -14.43 0.74
N SER A 57 8.11 -14.50 1.64
CA SER A 57 7.50 -13.29 2.21
C SER A 57 8.55 -12.42 2.90
N ALA A 58 9.35 -12.98 3.82
CA ALA A 58 10.37 -12.26 4.57
C ALA A 58 11.48 -11.64 3.68
N ALA A 59 11.75 -12.22 2.50
CA ALA A 59 12.71 -11.67 1.55
C ALA A 59 12.14 -10.53 0.69
N LEU A 60 10.81 -10.44 0.54
CA LEU A 60 10.15 -9.52 -0.39
C LEU A 60 9.58 -8.24 0.26
N HIS A 61 9.55 -8.14 1.59
CA HIS A 61 9.12 -6.93 2.28
C HIS A 61 10.13 -6.44 3.31
N ASP A 62 10.15 -5.13 3.54
CA ASP A 62 10.88 -4.52 4.65
C ASP A 62 10.15 -4.78 5.97
N ARG A 63 10.80 -5.51 6.88
CA ARG A 63 10.17 -5.93 8.14
C ARG A 63 9.72 -4.76 9.01
N MET A 64 10.40 -3.62 8.96
CA MET A 64 10.15 -2.49 9.85
C MET A 64 9.04 -1.58 9.33
N THR A 65 8.88 -1.49 8.01
CA THR A 65 8.02 -0.48 7.37
C THR A 65 6.88 -1.06 6.57
N GLU A 66 6.90 -2.36 6.25
CA GLU A 66 5.91 -3.01 5.41
C GLU A 66 5.23 -4.22 6.09
N GLN A 67 4.09 -4.62 5.53
CA GLN A 67 3.27 -5.75 5.96
C GLN A 67 2.57 -6.39 4.75
N ASP A 68 2.06 -7.61 4.90
CA ASP A 68 1.15 -8.19 3.92
C ASP A 68 -0.19 -7.44 3.96
N SER A 69 -0.59 -6.83 2.85
CA SER A 69 -1.83 -6.05 2.75
C SER A 69 -3.08 -6.92 2.56
N LEU A 70 -2.94 -8.22 2.28
CA LEU A 70 -4.07 -9.13 2.15
C LEU A 70 -4.60 -9.59 3.51
N ASP A 71 -3.70 -9.88 4.45
CA ASP A 71 -4.06 -10.41 5.77
C ASP A 71 -3.48 -9.61 6.95
N GLY A 72 -2.69 -8.56 6.69
CA GLY A 72 -2.07 -7.73 7.73
C GLY A 72 -0.90 -8.39 8.43
N SER A 73 -0.47 -9.58 8.00
CA SER A 73 0.56 -10.36 8.68
C SER A 73 1.94 -9.72 8.52
N THR A 74 2.75 -9.87 9.57
CA THR A 74 4.18 -9.56 9.55
C THR A 74 4.93 -10.76 10.10
N PRO A 75 6.02 -11.24 9.46
CA PRO A 75 6.72 -12.46 9.88
C PRO A 75 7.29 -12.40 11.29
N TYR A 76 7.39 -11.19 11.84
CA TYR A 76 7.85 -10.96 13.19
C TYR A 76 6.84 -10.05 13.90
N SER A 77 5.96 -10.66 14.68
CA SER A 77 5.07 -9.94 15.58
C SER A 77 5.66 -10.06 16.98
N LEU A 78 6.53 -9.11 17.35
CA LEU A 78 6.81 -8.90 18.77
C LEU A 78 5.62 -8.16 19.36
N PRO A 79 5.05 -8.63 20.49
CA PRO A 79 4.07 -7.85 21.22
C PRO A 79 4.72 -6.53 21.65
N LEU A 80 4.34 -5.41 21.01
CA LEU A 80 4.85 -4.07 21.33
C LEU A 80 4.68 -3.71 22.82
N GLU A 81 3.69 -4.33 23.47
CA GLU A 81 3.44 -4.27 24.92
C GLU A 81 4.63 -4.73 25.78
N MET A 82 5.46 -5.66 25.30
CA MET A 82 6.64 -6.14 26.03
C MET A 82 7.80 -5.13 26.06
N VAL A 83 7.78 -4.12 25.19
CA VAL A 83 8.92 -3.21 25.00
C VAL A 83 8.61 -1.77 25.42
N LEU A 84 7.37 -1.29 25.23
CA LEU A 84 7.03 0.14 25.35
C LEU A 84 6.01 0.48 26.44
N GLY A 85 5.50 -0.51 27.19
CA GLY A 85 4.35 -0.30 28.08
C GLY A 85 3.05 -0.02 27.29
N LYS A 86 1.92 0.19 27.99
CA LYS A 86 0.60 0.38 27.39
C LYS A 86 0.45 1.75 26.70
N LEU A 87 1.10 1.94 25.56
CA LEU A 87 0.80 3.06 24.66
C LEU A 87 -0.20 2.58 23.60
N PRO A 88 -1.42 3.16 23.51
CA PRO A 88 -2.37 2.74 22.49
C PRO A 88 -1.80 3.05 21.10
N PRO A 89 -1.65 2.04 20.23
CA PRO A 89 -1.11 2.26 18.90
C PRO A 89 -2.11 3.05 18.06
N LYS A 90 -1.61 3.97 17.24
CA LYS A 90 -2.42 4.67 16.24
C LYS A 90 -2.73 3.70 15.10
N THR A 91 -3.91 3.10 15.13
CA THR A 91 -4.36 2.12 14.14
C THR A 91 -5.15 2.79 13.02
N PHE A 92 -4.77 2.51 11.79
CA PHE A 92 -5.56 2.84 10.60
C PHE A 92 -5.95 1.54 9.91
N VAL A 93 -7.21 1.42 9.55
CA VAL A 93 -7.75 0.23 8.86
C VAL A 93 -7.89 0.56 7.39
N SER A 94 -7.43 -0.34 6.52
CA SER A 94 -7.65 -0.27 5.07
C SER A 94 -8.73 -1.27 4.70
N ASP A 95 -9.92 -0.76 4.38
CA ASP A 95 -11.01 -1.60 3.91
C ASP A 95 -10.92 -1.78 2.39
N ARG A 96 -10.77 -3.02 1.96
CA ARG A 96 -10.78 -3.34 0.54
C ARG A 96 -12.21 -3.41 0.03
N LYS A 97 -12.67 -2.33 -0.62
CA LYS A 97 -13.94 -2.33 -1.36
C LYS A 97 -13.71 -2.85 -2.78
N PRO A 98 -14.31 -3.99 -3.19
CA PRO A 98 -14.26 -4.42 -4.58
C PRO A 98 -14.96 -3.37 -5.44
N TYR A 99 -14.19 -2.58 -6.17
CA TYR A 99 -14.72 -1.64 -7.15
C TYR A 99 -14.78 -2.33 -8.51
N PRO A 100 -15.97 -2.60 -9.07
CA PRO A 100 -16.07 -2.97 -10.48
C PRO A 100 -15.69 -1.72 -11.29
N SER A 101 -14.43 -1.65 -11.76
CA SER A 101 -13.97 -0.54 -12.56
C SER A 101 -14.65 -0.58 -13.93
N LYS A 102 -15.55 0.36 -14.21
CA LYS A 102 -15.82 0.77 -15.59
C LYS A 102 -14.57 1.53 -16.06
N PRO A 103 -13.99 1.22 -17.23
CA PRO A 103 -12.85 1.94 -17.76
C PRO A 103 -13.14 3.45 -17.76
N LEU A 104 -12.20 4.24 -17.24
CA LEU A 104 -12.32 5.69 -17.24
C LEU A 104 -12.26 6.18 -18.69
N SER A 105 -13.36 6.70 -19.21
CA SER A 105 -13.38 7.42 -20.48
C SER A 105 -12.75 8.78 -20.26
N LEU A 106 -11.54 8.99 -20.76
CA LEU A 106 -10.94 10.32 -20.82
C LEU A 106 -11.76 11.17 -21.81
N PRO A 107 -11.96 12.48 -21.55
CA PRO A 107 -12.54 13.38 -22.53
C PRO A 107 -11.73 13.34 -23.83
N ASP A 108 -12.40 13.38 -24.97
CA ASP A 108 -11.75 13.41 -26.27
C ASP A 108 -10.81 14.62 -26.35
N GLY A 109 -9.50 14.35 -26.47
CA GLY A 109 -8.45 15.37 -26.56
C GLY A 109 -7.60 15.59 -25.31
N LEU A 110 -7.87 14.91 -24.18
CA LEU A 110 -6.98 14.98 -23.01
C LEU A 110 -5.75 14.08 -23.22
N THR A 111 -4.58 14.67 -23.50
CA THR A 111 -3.34 13.90 -23.56
C THR A 111 -2.77 13.70 -22.15
N VAL A 112 -2.01 12.61 -21.95
CA VAL A 112 -1.31 12.35 -20.67
C VAL A 112 -0.37 13.52 -20.32
N ALA A 113 0.17 14.21 -21.33
CA ALA A 113 1.01 15.39 -21.15
C ALA A 113 0.23 16.60 -20.58
N ASP A 114 -1.01 16.83 -21.03
CA ASP A 114 -1.86 17.92 -20.52
C ASP A 114 -2.19 17.72 -19.04
N ALA A 115 -2.40 16.47 -18.63
CA ALA A 115 -2.66 16.11 -17.23
C ALA A 115 -1.41 16.30 -16.33
N LEU A 116 -0.21 16.15 -16.89
CA LEU A 116 1.08 16.32 -16.21
C LEU A 116 1.59 17.78 -16.22
N GLY A 117 0.99 18.67 -17.01
CA GLY A 117 1.48 20.02 -17.28
C GLY A 117 1.34 21.04 -16.14
N ARG A 118 0.86 20.66 -14.95
CA ARG A 118 0.93 21.54 -13.78
C ARG A 118 2.27 21.31 -13.09
N PRO A 119 3.19 22.29 -13.08
CA PRO A 119 4.46 22.13 -12.38
C PRO A 119 4.16 21.84 -10.91
N ILE A 120 4.66 20.70 -10.44
CA ILE A 120 4.77 20.40 -9.02
C ILE A 120 5.75 21.46 -8.49
N ALA A 121 5.23 22.50 -7.84
CA ALA A 121 6.08 23.51 -7.23
C ALA A 121 7.02 22.82 -6.23
N ARG A 122 8.31 23.07 -6.41
CA ARG A 122 9.43 22.51 -5.64
C ARG A 122 9.30 22.75 -4.13
#